data_AF-A0A4Y3MAB0-F1
#
_entry.id   AF-A0A4Y3MAB0-F1
#
_cell.length_a   1.000
_cell.length_b   1.000
_cell.length_c   1.000
_cell.angle_alpha   90.00
_cell.angle_beta   90.00
_cell.angle_gamma   90.00
#
_symmetry.space_group_name_H-M   'P 1'
#
loop_
_entity.id
_entity.type
_entity.pdbx_description
1 polymer ?
#
loop_
_entity_poly.entity_id
_entity_poly.type
_entity_poly.pdbx_seq_one_letter_code
_entity_poly.pdbx_strand_id
1 'polypeptide(L)'
;MMSSDSVTPPVALDVPEGLAVPLDGTTSGTVAVPVPETADVTDSGIGGNDGSASSSAKAIEGPYHAPSLQPVIKGTRGVRFDFNDGARVMLPSLEGEKVPAGAQWHVRLSDHVTGNVLFDARLKGGMVSSTKKFFVPFTVDVWLEQPGSEPELVVHHDLALSGQPVLVQLPVGTLGDTLAWLPAARRLAQDSGAKVTCSVSEAILPLVVSANPELTLVGHDRMKADPDFTARFYATYNIGLFFTDKDNTRQPTDFRHVGLHRTAAYILGVDPWNDTPPGITIPDGETPPVAEPYVVIATQASTQCKYWNNPGGWHDVIAFLKKAGYRVICIDQKPYHGTSYVYNHIPHGAEDQTGSRPLTERARWLKHASFFIGLSSGLAWLAHAAGTPVVMISGFTHPDNEFATPYRVINWHTCNSCWNDPAFQFDHKDFFWCPRHKGTDRQFECSRLITGAQVIHTIRRLMTDRALAGADSQRPAVG
;
A
#
# COMPACT_ATOMS: atom_id res chain seq x y z
N MET A 1 26.39 -49.49 -31.20
CA MET A 1 25.96 -48.28 -31.94
C MET A 1 25.26 -47.36 -30.94
N MET A 2 26.02 -46.45 -30.36
CA MET A 2 25.53 -45.37 -29.50
C MET A 2 26.12 -44.11 -30.10
N SER A 3 25.25 -43.25 -30.64
CA SER A 3 25.64 -42.02 -31.31
C SER A 3 26.13 -41.00 -30.29
N SER A 4 27.31 -40.48 -30.57
CA SER A 4 27.93 -39.32 -29.94
C SER A 4 27.36 -38.04 -30.56
N ASP A 5 26.59 -37.26 -29.80
CA ASP A 5 26.27 -35.89 -30.17
C ASP A 5 27.11 -34.91 -29.36
N SER A 6 27.76 -34.02 -30.12
CA SER A 6 28.73 -33.01 -29.72
C SER A 6 28.09 -31.84 -28.99
N VAL A 7 28.68 -31.43 -27.87
CA VAL A 7 28.35 -30.22 -27.12
C VAL A 7 28.91 -29.00 -27.84
N THR A 8 28.04 -28.07 -28.23
CA THR A 8 28.39 -26.73 -28.74
C THR A 8 28.75 -25.79 -27.57
N PRO A 9 29.82 -24.98 -27.68
CA PRO A 9 30.14 -23.97 -26.67
C PRO A 9 29.24 -22.72 -26.81
N PRO A 10 29.06 -21.93 -25.72
CA PRO A 10 28.18 -20.77 -25.73
C PRO A 10 28.74 -19.65 -26.62
N VAL A 11 27.85 -19.09 -27.43
CA VAL A 11 28.07 -17.92 -28.29
C VAL A 11 28.18 -16.69 -27.41
N ALA A 12 29.30 -15.96 -27.52
CA ALA A 12 29.48 -14.63 -26.95
C ALA A 12 28.55 -13.64 -27.66
N LEU A 13 27.77 -12.89 -26.88
CA LEU A 13 27.00 -11.76 -27.39
C LEU A 13 27.81 -10.48 -27.19
N ASP A 14 28.07 -9.80 -28.32
CA ASP A 14 28.82 -8.56 -28.42
C ASP A 14 28.19 -7.42 -27.60
N VAL A 15 29.06 -6.72 -26.86
CA VAL A 15 28.77 -5.48 -26.13
C VAL A 15 29.00 -4.30 -27.09
N PRO A 16 28.04 -3.38 -27.29
CA PRO A 16 28.32 -2.17 -28.06
C PRO A 16 29.27 -1.24 -27.29
N GLU A 17 30.42 -0.95 -27.90
CA GLU A 17 31.32 0.15 -27.53
C GLU A 17 30.59 1.49 -27.62
N GLY A 18 30.72 2.32 -26.57
CA GLY A 18 30.09 3.65 -26.54
C GLY A 18 30.21 4.38 -25.21
N LEU A 19 31.40 4.41 -24.61
CA LEU A 19 31.72 5.31 -23.50
C LEU A 19 33.05 6.01 -23.77
N ALA A 20 32.98 7.33 -24.00
CA ALA A 20 33.96 8.38 -23.69
C ALA A 20 34.21 9.35 -24.86
N VAL A 21 33.91 10.63 -24.62
CA VAL A 21 34.55 11.78 -25.27
C VAL A 21 35.14 12.63 -24.15
N PRO A 22 36.42 13.06 -24.23
CA PRO A 22 37.10 13.77 -23.16
C PRO A 22 36.72 15.26 -23.17
N LEU A 23 36.60 15.86 -21.98
CA LEU A 23 36.66 17.31 -21.83
C LEU A 23 37.73 17.67 -20.79
N ASP A 24 38.70 18.43 -21.26
CA ASP A 24 39.84 18.96 -20.54
C ASP A 24 39.46 19.80 -19.31
N GLY A 25 40.37 19.79 -18.34
CA GLY A 25 40.15 20.31 -17.00
C GLY A 25 40.17 21.82 -16.86
N THR A 26 39.44 22.29 -15.86
CA THR A 26 39.89 23.34 -14.92
C THR A 26 38.98 23.34 -13.68
N THR A 27 39.63 23.19 -12.53
CA THR A 27 39.26 23.54 -11.14
C THR A 27 37.84 23.96 -10.74
N SER A 28 37.41 23.40 -9.60
CA SER A 28 36.61 24.00 -8.50
C SER A 28 35.15 23.57 -8.37
N GLY A 29 34.79 23.15 -7.15
CA GLY A 29 33.42 23.16 -6.65
C GLY A 29 32.81 21.78 -6.40
N THR A 30 32.80 21.37 -5.14
CA THR A 30 31.91 20.33 -4.62
C THR A 30 30.46 20.67 -4.96
N VAL A 31 29.86 19.92 -5.88
CA VAL A 31 28.41 20.01 -6.15
C VAL A 31 27.72 18.95 -5.30
N ALA A 32 26.93 19.42 -4.34
CA ALA A 32 26.01 18.60 -3.58
C ALA A 32 25.02 17.94 -4.55
N VAL A 33 24.89 16.62 -4.46
CA VAL A 33 23.83 15.87 -5.14
C VAL A 33 22.49 16.32 -4.55
N PRO A 34 21.52 16.83 -5.34
CA PRO A 34 20.24 17.25 -4.82
C PRO A 34 19.47 16.04 -4.28
N VAL A 35 19.00 16.13 -3.04
CA VAL A 35 17.98 15.25 -2.48
C VAL A 35 16.69 15.49 -3.28
N PRO A 36 15.98 14.46 -3.77
CA PRO A 36 14.68 14.68 -4.39
C PRO A 36 13.70 15.15 -3.32
N GLU A 37 13.25 16.40 -3.42
CA GLU A 37 12.05 16.86 -2.75
C GLU A 37 10.85 16.18 -3.43
N THR A 38 9.96 15.59 -2.62
CA THR A 38 8.70 14.90 -2.98
C THR A 38 8.83 13.46 -3.53
N ALA A 39 8.52 12.50 -2.65
CA ALA A 39 7.93 11.24 -3.10
C ALA A 39 6.41 11.49 -3.20
N ASP A 40 5.85 11.37 -4.40
CA ASP A 40 4.40 11.45 -4.62
C ASP A 40 3.71 10.26 -3.95
N VAL A 41 3.41 10.40 -2.67
CA VAL A 41 2.50 9.54 -1.93
C VAL A 41 1.14 10.18 -2.01
N THR A 42 0.23 9.59 -2.77
CA THR A 42 -1.07 10.20 -3.00
C THR A 42 -2.07 9.82 -1.92
N ASP A 43 -2.48 10.83 -1.13
CA ASP A 43 -3.76 10.86 -0.44
C ASP A 43 -4.88 10.91 -1.48
N SER A 44 -5.90 10.08 -1.30
CA SER A 44 -7.06 9.98 -2.19
C SER A 44 -8.25 10.70 -1.56
N GLY A 45 -8.17 12.03 -1.42
CA GLY A 45 -9.27 12.85 -0.92
C GLY A 45 -9.10 14.38 -0.98
N ILE A 46 -9.93 15.00 -1.85
CA ILE A 46 -10.45 16.40 -1.88
C ILE A 46 -9.46 17.57 -2.00
N GLY A 47 -9.53 18.29 -3.14
CA GLY A 47 -8.78 19.52 -3.41
C GLY A 47 -9.45 20.83 -2.98
N GLY A 48 -8.62 21.87 -2.79
CA GLY A 48 -9.01 23.28 -2.57
C GLY A 48 -7.84 24.26 -2.33
N ASN A 49 -7.27 24.77 -3.43
CA ASN A 49 -6.52 26.02 -3.76
C ASN A 49 -5.65 26.92 -2.81
N ASP A 50 -4.46 27.25 -3.35
CA ASP A 50 -3.68 28.51 -3.50
C ASP A 50 -3.12 29.39 -2.33
N GLY A 51 -1.78 29.36 -2.19
CA GLY A 51 -0.89 30.48 -2.56
C GLY A 51 -0.48 31.55 -1.51
N SER A 52 0.74 31.47 -0.97
CA SER A 52 1.76 32.56 -0.99
C SER A 52 3.09 32.11 -0.35
N ALA A 53 4.20 32.66 -0.85
CA ALA A 53 5.56 32.30 -0.48
C ALA A 53 6.04 33.06 0.77
N SER A 54 6.66 32.34 1.72
CA SER A 54 7.68 32.88 2.62
C SER A 54 8.64 31.78 3.10
N SER A 55 9.93 32.09 3.11
CA SER A 55 11.03 31.22 3.48
C SER A 55 11.07 31.00 5.00
N SER A 56 10.60 29.83 5.42
CA SER A 56 10.90 29.20 6.71
C SER A 56 10.96 27.70 6.44
N ALA A 57 11.83 26.97 7.12
CA ALA A 57 11.95 25.51 7.00
C ALA A 57 10.61 24.86 7.41
N LYS A 58 9.69 24.77 6.46
CA LYS A 58 8.38 24.16 6.66
C LYS A 58 8.59 22.68 6.89
N ALA A 59 7.97 22.15 7.94
CA ALA A 59 7.75 20.72 8.08
C ALA A 59 7.20 20.20 6.74
N ILE A 60 7.83 19.18 6.19
CA ILE A 60 7.38 18.56 4.93
C ILE A 60 5.95 18.06 5.19
N GLU A 61 4.96 18.75 4.64
CA GLU A 61 3.56 18.41 4.75
C GLU A 61 3.31 17.17 3.89
N GLY A 62 3.54 16.00 4.49
CA GLY A 62 3.36 14.69 3.87
C GLY A 62 2.36 13.84 4.65
N PRO A 63 1.91 12.71 4.09
CA PRO A 63 0.93 11.84 4.75
C PRO A 63 1.49 11.09 5.97
N TYR A 64 2.78 11.27 6.27
CA TYR A 64 3.48 10.63 7.38
C TYR A 64 4.04 11.68 8.32
N HIS A 65 4.14 11.33 9.60
CA HIS A 65 4.88 12.11 10.56
C HIS A 65 6.37 11.96 10.30
N ALA A 66 7.06 13.10 10.25
CA ALA A 66 8.50 13.14 10.10
C ALA A 66 9.19 12.47 11.32
N PRO A 67 10.29 11.75 11.11
CA PRO A 67 11.10 11.27 12.22
C PRO A 67 11.70 12.44 13.00
N SER A 68 12.09 12.20 14.25
CA SER A 68 12.84 13.20 15.02
C SER A 68 14.10 13.65 14.26
N LEU A 69 14.44 14.94 14.35
CA LEU A 69 15.63 15.51 13.70
C LEU A 69 16.93 14.84 14.15
N GLN A 70 17.01 14.45 15.42
CA GLN A 70 18.15 13.71 15.96
C GLN A 70 17.78 12.23 16.07
N PRO A 71 18.68 11.31 15.69
CA PRO A 71 18.46 9.91 15.95
C PRO A 71 18.31 9.64 17.45
N VAL A 72 17.39 8.75 17.78
CA VAL A 72 16.88 8.62 19.16
C VAL A 72 17.77 7.78 20.07
N ILE A 73 18.59 6.89 19.51
CA ILE A 73 19.50 6.02 20.27
C ILE A 73 20.81 6.76 20.49
N LYS A 74 21.24 6.84 21.74
CA LYS A 74 22.52 7.46 22.12
C LYS A 74 23.59 6.37 22.20
N GLY A 75 24.58 6.45 21.31
CA GLY A 75 25.81 5.70 21.39
C GLY A 75 26.87 6.39 22.25
N THR A 76 28.07 5.83 22.26
CA THR A 76 29.23 6.44 22.94
C THR A 76 29.82 7.58 22.13
N ARG A 77 30.64 8.41 22.79
CA ARG A 77 31.35 9.56 22.17
C ARG A 77 30.42 10.56 21.44
N GLY A 78 29.16 10.65 21.85
CA GLY A 78 28.19 11.58 21.25
C GLY A 78 27.58 11.11 19.93
N VAL A 79 27.95 9.92 19.43
CA VAL A 79 27.30 9.30 18.26
C VAL A 79 25.84 8.98 18.61
N ARG A 80 24.94 9.20 17.67
CA ARG A 80 23.53 8.78 17.76
C ARG A 80 23.12 8.02 16.52
N PHE A 81 22.21 7.07 16.66
CA PHE A 81 21.65 6.35 15.52
C PHE A 81 20.20 5.94 15.77
N ASP A 82 19.48 5.55 14.71
CA ASP A 82 18.17 4.89 14.78
C ASP A 82 17.79 4.30 13.41
N PHE A 83 16.58 3.76 13.32
CA PHE A 83 16.02 3.16 12.12
C PHE A 83 14.71 3.83 11.68
N ASN A 84 14.58 5.12 11.96
CA ASN A 84 13.40 5.92 11.62
C ASN A 84 13.63 6.58 10.26
N ASP A 85 12.86 6.18 9.23
CA ASP A 85 13.13 6.56 7.83
C ASP A 85 14.45 5.95 7.29
N GLY A 86 14.61 4.64 7.47
CA GLY A 86 15.85 3.91 7.17
C GLY A 86 16.88 4.02 8.29
N ALA A 87 18.09 3.47 8.08
CA ALA A 87 19.18 3.58 9.06
C ALA A 87 19.77 4.99 9.04
N ARG A 88 19.80 5.66 10.19
CA ARG A 88 20.34 7.02 10.34
C ARG A 88 21.43 7.04 11.39
N VAL A 89 22.52 7.76 11.13
CA VAL A 89 23.66 7.92 12.04
C VAL A 89 24.06 9.39 12.08
N MET A 90 24.07 9.97 13.26
CA MET A 90 24.55 11.33 13.52
C MET A 90 25.87 11.27 14.29
N LEU A 91 26.88 11.92 13.73
CA LEU A 91 28.23 11.97 14.25
C LEU A 91 28.55 13.39 14.72
N PRO A 92 29.13 13.56 15.92
CA PRO A 92 29.56 14.87 16.38
C PRO A 92 30.73 15.37 15.54
N SER A 93 30.85 16.70 15.42
CA SER A 93 31.99 17.33 14.75
C SER A 93 33.27 17.01 15.50
N LEU A 94 34.29 16.58 14.76
CA LEU A 94 35.65 16.34 15.23
C LEU A 94 36.53 17.60 15.13
N GLU A 95 35.94 18.77 15.40
CA GLU A 95 36.61 20.06 15.37
C GLU A 95 36.78 20.60 16.80
N GLY A 96 38.02 20.90 17.19
CA GLY A 96 38.35 21.50 18.49
C GLY A 96 39.74 21.15 18.99
N GLU A 97 40.24 21.92 19.97
CA GLU A 97 41.62 21.82 20.50
C GLU A 97 41.99 20.45 21.10
N LYS A 98 40.99 19.61 21.43
CA LYS A 98 41.19 18.31 22.09
C LYS A 98 41.12 17.11 21.14
N VAL A 99 40.89 17.31 19.85
CA VAL A 99 40.80 16.22 18.86
C VAL A 99 42.11 16.14 18.08
N PRO A 100 42.76 14.96 17.99
CA PRO A 100 43.99 14.81 17.21
C PRO A 100 43.80 15.24 15.76
N ALA A 101 44.74 16.04 15.24
CA ALA A 101 44.73 16.47 13.85
C ALA A 101 44.73 15.23 12.94
N GLY A 102 43.73 15.13 12.06
CA GLY A 102 43.56 13.99 11.15
C GLY A 102 42.52 12.96 11.60
N ALA A 103 41.99 13.03 12.83
CA ALA A 103 40.95 12.10 13.29
C ALA A 103 39.68 12.17 12.42
N GLN A 104 39.06 11.03 12.13
CA GLN A 104 37.85 10.94 11.33
C GLN A 104 36.95 9.81 11.81
N TRP A 105 35.66 9.94 11.56
CA TRP A 105 34.72 8.85 11.67
C TRP A 105 34.77 8.00 10.41
N HIS A 106 34.71 6.68 10.56
CA HIS A 106 34.41 5.73 9.49
C HIS A 106 33.05 5.11 9.79
N VAL A 107 32.07 5.29 8.91
CA VAL A 107 30.71 4.73 9.06
C VAL A 107 30.48 3.71 7.97
N ARG A 108 29.91 2.57 8.37
CA ARG A 108 29.45 1.53 7.47
C ARG A 108 28.00 1.16 7.78
N LEU A 109 27.19 1.09 6.73
CA LEU A 109 25.87 0.47 6.77
C LEU A 109 25.93 -0.80 5.94
N SER A 110 25.49 -1.92 6.50
CA SER A 110 25.45 -3.21 5.81
C SER A 110 24.11 -3.91 6.02
N ASP A 111 23.83 -4.94 5.22
CA ASP A 111 22.73 -5.87 5.43
C ASP A 111 23.30 -7.16 6.02
N HIS A 112 23.00 -7.47 7.28
CA HIS A 112 23.61 -8.62 7.96
C HIS A 112 23.04 -9.98 7.54
N VAL A 113 21.93 -10.00 6.80
CA VAL A 113 21.37 -11.24 6.25
C VAL A 113 22.08 -11.64 4.96
N THR A 114 22.40 -10.65 4.12
CA THR A 114 23.08 -10.87 2.84
C THR A 114 24.60 -10.71 2.91
N GLY A 115 25.11 -10.05 3.96
CA GLY A 115 26.54 -9.73 4.12
C GLY A 115 27.02 -8.56 3.25
N ASN A 116 26.13 -7.87 2.53
CA ASN A 116 26.50 -6.78 1.63
C ASN A 116 26.78 -5.49 2.39
N VAL A 117 27.86 -4.80 2.02
CA VAL A 117 28.10 -3.42 2.44
C VAL A 117 27.31 -2.49 1.54
N LEU A 118 26.36 -1.76 2.13
CA LEU A 118 25.43 -0.87 1.42
C LEU A 118 25.98 0.56 1.33
N PHE A 119 26.79 0.96 2.32
CA PHE A 119 27.43 2.26 2.39
C PHE A 119 28.70 2.17 3.24
N ASP A 120 29.78 2.84 2.83
CA ASP A 120 31.07 2.90 3.56
C ASP A 120 31.73 4.26 3.27
N ALA A 121 31.91 5.09 4.29
CA ALA A 121 32.47 6.44 4.12
C ALA A 121 33.24 6.93 5.35
N ARG A 122 34.19 7.85 5.12
CA ARG A 122 34.85 8.61 6.18
C ARG A 122 34.39 10.07 6.21
N LEU A 123 34.20 10.62 7.41
CA LEU A 123 33.69 11.99 7.60
C LEU A 123 34.18 12.62 8.93
N LYS A 124 34.17 13.96 8.99
CA LYS A 124 34.53 14.71 10.21
C LYS A 124 33.36 14.90 11.19
N GLY A 125 32.13 14.66 10.75
CA GLY A 125 30.90 14.84 11.51
C GLY A 125 29.70 15.02 10.56
N GLY A 126 28.48 15.02 11.08
CA GLY A 126 27.26 15.21 10.29
C GLY A 126 26.29 14.04 10.36
N MET A 127 25.39 13.94 9.38
CA MET A 127 24.36 12.90 9.28
C MET A 127 24.65 11.96 8.10
N VAL A 128 24.51 10.66 8.34
CA VAL A 128 24.48 9.61 7.32
C VAL A 128 23.10 8.95 7.38
N SER A 129 22.48 8.71 6.22
CA SER A 129 21.18 8.04 6.13
C SER A 129 21.20 7.03 4.99
N SER A 130 20.60 5.86 5.20
CA SER A 130 20.45 4.86 4.14
C SER A 130 19.53 5.37 3.02
N THR A 131 19.84 5.00 1.78
CA THR A 131 18.98 5.26 0.62
C THR A 131 17.68 4.45 0.70
N LYS A 132 17.76 3.19 1.12
CA LYS A 132 16.59 2.31 1.29
C LYS A 132 15.87 2.62 2.60
N LYS A 133 14.53 2.70 2.53
CA LYS A 133 13.61 3.14 3.59
C LYS A 133 12.62 2.06 4.03
N PHE A 134 12.52 0.96 3.29
CA PHE A 134 11.80 -0.24 3.70
C PHE A 134 12.63 -1.05 4.71
N PHE A 135 12.06 -2.13 5.23
CA PHE A 135 12.75 -3.06 6.13
C PHE A 135 13.98 -3.65 5.44
N VAL A 136 15.14 -3.31 5.99
CA VAL A 136 16.42 -3.94 5.69
C VAL A 136 17.01 -4.32 7.05
N PRO A 137 17.56 -5.52 7.21
CA PRO A 137 18.27 -5.95 8.41
C PRO A 137 19.63 -5.22 8.47
N PHE A 138 19.57 -3.92 8.74
CA PHE A 138 20.74 -3.06 8.75
C PHE A 138 21.68 -3.40 9.92
N THR A 139 22.97 -3.34 9.66
CA THR A 139 24.00 -3.18 10.69
C THR A 139 24.61 -1.80 10.56
N VAL A 140 24.74 -1.13 11.69
CA VAL A 140 25.41 0.17 11.83
C VAL A 140 26.75 -0.06 12.53
N ASP A 141 27.83 0.16 11.79
CA ASP A 141 29.16 0.23 12.37
C ASP A 141 29.72 1.64 12.27
N VAL A 142 30.33 2.11 13.36
CA VAL A 142 31.02 3.40 13.43
C VAL A 142 32.35 3.20 14.13
N TRP A 143 33.44 3.55 13.45
CA TRP A 143 34.78 3.62 14.02
C TRP A 143 35.26 5.05 14.14
N LEU A 144 36.06 5.32 15.17
CA LEU A 144 36.90 6.51 15.27
C LEU A 144 38.31 6.15 14.83
N GLU A 145 38.73 6.66 13.68
CA GLU A 145 40.09 6.50 13.15
C GLU A 145 40.94 7.69 13.59
N GLN A 146 42.10 7.43 14.19
CA GLN A 146 43.06 8.46 14.60
C GLN A 146 44.45 8.12 14.06
N PRO A 147 45.24 9.11 13.61
CA PRO A 147 46.58 8.84 13.11
C PRO A 147 47.45 8.13 14.15
N GLY A 148 48.12 7.05 13.75
CA GLY A 148 49.02 6.28 14.61
C GLY A 148 48.33 5.41 15.66
N SER A 149 47.01 5.21 15.58
CA SER A 149 46.24 4.29 16.43
C SER A 149 45.38 3.36 15.59
N GLU A 150 45.10 2.17 16.11
CA GLU A 150 44.11 1.26 15.50
C GLU A 150 42.71 1.89 15.54
N PRO A 151 41.84 1.65 14.53
CA PRO A 151 40.46 2.14 14.53
C PRO A 151 39.69 1.66 15.77
N GLU A 152 39.14 2.59 16.54
CA GLU A 152 38.32 2.29 17.71
C GLU A 152 36.88 2.06 17.25
N LEU A 153 36.33 0.85 17.44
CA LEU A 153 34.91 0.58 17.20
C LEU A 153 34.06 1.27 18.27
N VAL A 154 33.29 2.28 17.87
CA VAL A 154 32.46 3.12 18.75
C VAL A 154 31.01 2.67 18.77
N VAL A 155 30.47 2.22 17.63
CA VAL A 155 29.15 1.63 17.53
C VAL A 155 29.25 0.38 16.68
N HIS A 156 28.66 -0.70 17.16
CA HIS A 156 28.26 -1.86 16.36
C HIS A 156 26.85 -2.21 16.80
N HIS A 157 25.90 -2.15 15.87
CA HIS A 157 24.49 -2.40 16.17
C HIS A 157 23.78 -3.06 15.00
N ASP A 158 23.34 -4.30 15.20
CA ASP A 158 22.45 -5.00 14.30
C ASP A 158 20.99 -4.63 14.60
N LEU A 159 20.22 -4.33 13.55
CA LEU A 159 18.79 -4.09 13.69
C LEU A 159 18.11 -5.34 14.27
N ALA A 160 17.56 -5.22 15.47
CA ALA A 160 16.76 -6.25 16.12
C ALA A 160 15.46 -5.62 16.65
N LEU A 161 14.32 -6.03 16.09
CA LEU A 161 13.03 -5.41 16.43
C LEU A 161 12.39 -5.98 17.71
N SER A 162 12.82 -7.15 18.19
CA SER A 162 12.25 -7.82 19.36
C SER A 162 12.22 -6.90 20.59
N GLY A 163 11.02 -6.71 21.15
CA GLY A 163 10.78 -5.86 22.31
C GLY A 163 10.91 -4.35 22.08
N GLN A 164 11.35 -3.92 20.89
CA GLN A 164 11.56 -2.51 20.54
C GLN A 164 10.25 -1.82 20.15
N PRO A 165 10.09 -0.51 20.44
CA PRO A 165 8.98 0.28 19.94
C PRO A 165 9.16 0.55 18.44
N VAL A 166 8.22 0.08 17.62
CA VAL A 166 8.25 0.26 16.16
C VAL A 166 7.00 1.01 15.71
N LEU A 167 7.16 2.02 14.86
CA LEU A 167 6.04 2.74 14.25
C LEU A 167 5.82 2.24 12.81
N VAL A 168 4.59 1.86 12.49
CA VAL A 168 4.15 1.63 11.11
C VAL A 168 3.15 2.71 10.76
N GLN A 169 3.43 3.51 9.75
CA GLN A 169 2.54 4.59 9.32
C GLN A 169 1.77 4.17 8.08
N LEU A 170 0.45 4.00 8.21
CA LEU A 170 -0.44 3.93 7.06
C LEU A 170 -0.90 5.36 6.75
N PRO A 171 -0.93 5.79 5.47
CA PRO A 171 -1.30 7.14 5.11
C PRO A 171 -2.79 7.36 5.39
N VAL A 172 -3.20 8.63 5.54
CA VAL A 172 -4.62 8.97 5.40
C VAL A 172 -5.01 8.58 3.97
N GLY A 173 -5.96 7.67 3.82
CA GLY A 173 -6.28 7.10 2.52
C GLY A 173 -7.62 6.41 2.48
N THR A 174 -7.82 5.61 1.43
CA THR A 174 -9.08 4.88 1.24
C THR A 174 -9.24 3.74 2.25
N LEU A 175 -10.49 3.44 2.60
CA LEU A 175 -10.85 2.31 3.47
C LEU A 175 -10.16 1.00 3.06
N GLY A 176 -10.03 0.75 1.76
CA GLY A 176 -9.45 -0.47 1.22
C GLY A 176 -7.98 -0.62 1.58
N ASP A 177 -7.20 0.44 1.44
CA ASP A 177 -5.75 0.42 1.66
C ASP A 177 -5.41 0.09 3.12
N THR A 178 -6.13 0.71 4.07
CA THR A 178 -5.93 0.42 5.50
C THR A 178 -6.26 -1.04 5.83
N LEU A 179 -7.39 -1.55 5.34
CA LEU A 179 -7.77 -2.95 5.57
C LEU A 179 -6.84 -3.93 4.86
N ALA A 180 -6.26 -3.55 3.72
CA ALA A 180 -5.32 -4.35 2.97
C ALA A 180 -3.93 -4.43 3.63
N TRP A 181 -3.46 -3.33 4.24
CA TRP A 181 -2.09 -3.24 4.75
C TRP A 181 -1.95 -3.53 6.25
N LEU A 182 -3.03 -3.35 7.03
CA LEU A 182 -3.02 -3.64 8.46
C LEU A 182 -2.57 -5.09 8.79
N PRO A 183 -2.95 -6.13 8.04
CA PRO A 183 -2.43 -7.49 8.24
C PRO A 183 -0.91 -7.60 8.22
N ALA A 184 -0.21 -6.84 7.36
CA ALA A 184 1.25 -6.86 7.30
C ALA A 184 1.87 -6.27 8.57
N ALA A 185 1.28 -5.19 9.12
CA ALA A 185 1.73 -4.61 10.39
C ALA A 185 1.53 -5.58 11.57
N ARG A 186 0.43 -6.36 11.57
CA ARG A 186 0.17 -7.40 12.57
C ARG A 186 1.23 -8.50 12.50
N ARG A 187 1.55 -8.98 11.29
CA ARG A 187 2.60 -9.98 11.08
C ARG A 187 3.97 -9.47 11.52
N LEU A 188 4.31 -8.21 11.22
CA LEU A 188 5.55 -7.61 11.73
C LEU A 188 5.63 -7.72 13.26
N ALA A 189 4.55 -7.40 13.99
CA ALA A 189 4.53 -7.51 15.44
C ALA A 189 4.70 -8.96 15.91
N GLN A 190 3.98 -9.90 15.29
CA GLN A 190 3.96 -11.32 15.65
C GLN A 190 5.30 -12.01 15.35
N ASP A 191 5.83 -11.82 14.15
CA ASP A 191 7.01 -12.53 13.64
C ASP A 191 8.30 -11.98 14.27
N SER A 192 8.36 -10.68 14.57
CA SER A 192 9.56 -10.03 15.11
C SER A 192 9.55 -9.85 16.64
N GLY A 193 8.39 -9.97 17.29
CA GLY A 193 8.22 -9.64 18.71
C GLY A 193 8.30 -8.13 19.03
N ALA A 194 8.19 -7.28 18.02
CA ALA A 194 8.21 -5.83 18.18
C ALA A 194 6.94 -5.29 18.86
N LYS A 195 7.09 -4.19 19.60
CA LYS A 195 5.95 -3.41 20.13
C LYS A 195 5.49 -2.44 19.05
N VAL A 196 4.63 -2.91 18.16
CA VAL A 196 4.20 -2.12 16.99
C VAL A 196 3.07 -1.17 17.37
N THR A 197 3.31 0.12 17.12
CA THR A 197 2.28 1.15 17.02
C THR A 197 1.96 1.37 15.55
N CYS A 198 0.69 1.33 15.17
CA CYS A 198 0.26 1.49 13.79
C CYS A 198 -0.72 2.65 13.66
N SER A 199 -0.46 3.54 12.70
CA SER A 199 -1.31 4.71 12.45
C SER A 199 -2.44 4.35 11.49
N VAL A 200 -3.66 4.76 11.81
CA VAL A 200 -4.86 4.60 10.97
C VAL A 200 -5.69 5.90 10.99
N SER A 201 -6.63 6.04 10.05
CA SER A 201 -7.57 7.16 10.10
C SER A 201 -8.55 7.03 11.26
N GLU A 202 -8.99 8.16 11.82
CA GLU A 202 -9.98 8.20 12.92
C GLU A 202 -11.30 7.50 12.56
N ALA A 203 -11.70 7.55 11.28
CA ALA A 203 -12.92 6.89 10.80
C ALA A 203 -12.82 5.36 10.85
N ILE A 204 -11.62 4.79 10.68
CA ILE A 204 -11.36 3.35 10.66
C ILE A 204 -11.02 2.83 12.04
N LEU A 205 -10.44 3.65 12.92
CA LEU A 205 -9.98 3.24 14.25
C LEU A 205 -11.04 2.45 15.06
N PRO A 206 -12.33 2.87 15.16
CA PRO A 206 -13.36 2.11 15.88
C PRO A 206 -13.61 0.70 15.32
N LEU A 207 -13.35 0.50 14.02
CA LEU A 207 -13.53 -0.79 13.36
C LEU A 207 -12.43 -1.78 13.77
N VAL A 208 -11.19 -1.33 13.94
CA VAL A 208 -10.03 -2.23 14.05
C VAL A 208 -9.42 -2.28 15.45
N VAL A 209 -9.57 -1.25 16.28
CA VAL A 209 -8.81 -1.10 17.53
C VAL A 209 -8.97 -2.28 18.49
N SER A 210 -10.19 -2.75 18.74
CA SER A 210 -10.43 -3.81 19.73
C SER A 210 -10.14 -5.21 19.21
N ALA A 211 -10.21 -5.40 17.89
CA ALA A 211 -10.04 -6.70 17.24
C ALA A 211 -8.58 -7.03 16.90
N ASN A 212 -7.64 -6.10 17.16
CA ASN A 212 -6.22 -6.28 16.89
C ASN A 212 -5.38 -5.85 18.13
N PRO A 213 -5.57 -6.52 19.29
CA PRO A 213 -4.96 -6.13 20.57
C PRO A 213 -3.43 -6.27 20.61
N GLU A 214 -2.84 -7.00 19.67
CA GLU A 214 -1.39 -7.13 19.51
C GLU A 214 -0.73 -5.84 18.98
N LEU A 215 -1.50 -4.89 18.45
CA LEU A 215 -1.04 -3.60 17.97
C LEU A 215 -1.49 -2.48 18.89
N THR A 216 -0.67 -1.44 19.03
CA THR A 216 -1.14 -0.13 19.51
C THR A 216 -1.66 0.67 18.32
N LEU A 217 -2.97 0.67 18.10
CA LEU A 217 -3.58 1.44 17.01
C LEU A 217 -3.86 2.88 17.44
N VAL A 218 -3.42 3.84 16.63
CA VAL A 218 -3.56 5.27 16.91
C VAL A 218 -4.13 5.99 15.71
N GLY A 219 -5.01 6.97 15.99
CA GLY A 219 -5.53 7.86 14.97
C GLY A 219 -4.53 8.96 14.57
N HIS A 220 -4.58 9.40 13.32
CA HIS A 220 -3.66 10.43 12.80
C HIS A 220 -3.76 11.78 13.51
N ASP A 221 -4.94 12.17 13.97
CA ASP A 221 -5.09 13.46 14.65
C ASP A 221 -4.39 13.45 16.01
N ARG A 222 -4.46 12.32 16.72
CA ARG A 222 -3.70 12.11 17.96
C ARG A 222 -2.18 12.17 17.73
N MET A 223 -1.68 11.64 16.62
CA MET A 223 -0.26 11.75 16.27
C MET A 223 0.14 13.19 15.96
N LYS A 224 -0.70 13.94 15.26
CA LYS A 224 -0.50 15.38 14.94
C LYS A 224 -0.50 16.28 16.16
N ALA A 225 -1.27 15.94 17.20
CA ALA A 225 -1.30 16.71 18.43
C ALA A 225 -0.01 16.58 19.27
N ASP A 226 0.87 15.62 18.96
CA ASP A 226 2.02 15.25 19.76
C ASP A 226 3.33 15.45 18.96
N PRO A 227 4.03 16.60 19.11
CA PRO A 227 5.20 16.93 18.29
C PRO A 227 6.38 15.98 18.50
N ASP A 228 6.44 15.31 19.65
CA ASP A 228 7.49 14.34 20.00
C ASP A 228 7.04 12.89 19.82
N PHE A 229 5.92 12.66 19.13
CA PHE A 229 5.35 11.31 18.95
C PHE A 229 6.37 10.34 18.35
N THR A 230 7.06 10.75 17.27
CA THR A 230 8.01 9.89 16.56
C THR A 230 9.34 9.68 17.30
N ALA A 231 9.66 10.51 18.29
CA ALA A 231 10.91 10.41 19.05
C ALA A 231 10.98 9.20 20.00
N ARG A 232 9.90 8.43 20.11
CA ARG A 232 9.77 7.26 21.00
C ARG A 232 10.13 5.94 20.33
N PHE A 233 10.27 5.95 19.01
CA PHE A 233 10.37 4.74 18.22
C PHE A 233 11.81 4.43 17.83
N TYR A 234 12.16 3.16 17.95
CA TYR A 234 13.44 2.60 17.53
C TYR A 234 13.54 2.54 16.00
N ALA A 235 12.44 2.15 15.35
CA ALA A 235 12.31 2.08 13.90
C ALA A 235 10.94 2.61 13.43
N THR A 236 10.90 3.17 12.23
CA THR A 236 9.66 3.65 11.60
C THR A 236 9.60 3.23 10.14
N TYR A 237 8.48 2.63 9.73
CA TYR A 237 8.19 2.22 8.35
C TYR A 237 6.95 2.92 7.81
N ASN A 238 7.08 3.54 6.64
CA ASN A 238 6.01 4.26 5.97
C ASN A 238 5.45 3.38 4.84
N ILE A 239 4.17 3.00 4.94
CA ILE A 239 3.52 2.13 3.96
C ILE A 239 2.80 2.98 2.94
N GLY A 240 2.91 2.68 1.65
CA GLY A 240 2.13 3.40 0.66
C GLY A 240 2.31 2.86 -0.75
N LEU A 241 1.66 3.54 -1.70
CA LEU A 241 1.81 3.31 -3.12
C LEU A 241 2.77 4.36 -3.67
N PHE A 242 4.02 3.97 -3.92
CA PHE A 242 5.05 4.89 -4.40
C PHE A 242 5.17 4.80 -5.94
N PHE A 243 4.33 5.56 -6.65
CA PHE A 243 4.22 5.48 -8.13
C PHE A 243 5.52 5.85 -8.87
N THR A 244 6.29 6.78 -8.32
CA THR A 244 7.47 7.37 -8.95
C THR A 244 8.79 6.83 -8.39
N ASP A 245 8.74 5.83 -7.51
CA ASP A 245 9.93 5.25 -6.86
C ASP A 245 10.68 4.27 -7.79
N LYS A 246 11.25 4.81 -8.87
CA LYS A 246 11.98 4.05 -9.90
C LYS A 246 13.23 3.35 -9.35
N ASP A 247 13.83 3.91 -8.31
CA ASP A 247 15.06 3.40 -7.70
C ASP A 247 14.79 2.42 -6.54
N ASN A 248 13.51 2.07 -6.30
CA ASN A 248 13.10 1.20 -5.20
C ASN A 248 13.72 1.66 -3.88
N THR A 249 13.50 2.92 -3.51
CA THR A 249 14.01 3.53 -2.29
C THR A 249 13.03 3.34 -1.12
N ARG A 250 11.73 3.42 -1.39
CA ARG A 250 10.64 3.34 -0.42
C ARG A 250 9.98 1.97 -0.41
N GLN A 251 9.96 1.28 -1.55
CA GLN A 251 9.45 -0.08 -1.70
C GLN A 251 10.51 -0.98 -2.36
N PRO A 252 10.64 -2.27 -1.99
CA PRO A 252 11.62 -3.16 -2.61
C PRO A 252 11.33 -3.46 -4.09
N THR A 253 10.07 -3.35 -4.48
CA THR A 253 9.58 -3.58 -5.84
C THR A 253 8.36 -2.72 -6.09
N ASP A 254 8.09 -2.41 -7.36
CA ASP A 254 6.88 -1.69 -7.76
C ASP A 254 5.63 -2.45 -7.33
N PHE A 255 4.74 -1.78 -6.58
CA PHE A 255 3.50 -2.39 -6.08
C PHE A 255 2.63 -2.96 -7.23
N ARG A 256 2.76 -2.44 -8.45
CA ARG A 256 1.99 -2.90 -9.62
C ARG A 256 2.31 -4.34 -10.00
N HIS A 257 3.52 -4.83 -9.67
CA HIS A 257 3.93 -6.21 -9.93
C HIS A 257 3.41 -7.21 -8.89
N VAL A 258 3.25 -6.78 -7.65
CA VAL A 258 2.91 -7.67 -6.52
C VAL A 258 1.47 -7.51 -6.05
N GLY A 259 0.78 -6.49 -6.54
CA GLY A 259 -0.56 -6.09 -6.11
C GLY A 259 -0.51 -5.05 -5.00
N LEU A 260 -1.51 -4.16 -5.01
CA LEU A 260 -1.66 -3.06 -4.06
C LEU A 260 -1.51 -3.50 -2.60
N HIS A 261 -2.07 -4.64 -2.24
CA HIS A 261 -2.13 -5.07 -0.85
C HIS A 261 -0.82 -5.69 -0.35
N ARG A 262 -0.12 -6.43 -1.21
CA ARG A 262 1.10 -7.14 -0.82
C ARG A 262 2.31 -6.22 -0.68
N THR A 263 2.29 -5.03 -1.31
CA THR A 263 3.40 -4.06 -1.17
C THR A 263 3.74 -3.76 0.29
N ALA A 264 2.76 -3.69 1.19
CA ALA A 264 3.00 -3.49 2.61
C ALA A 264 3.84 -4.60 3.24
N ALA A 265 3.59 -5.86 2.86
CA ALA A 265 4.37 -6.99 3.34
C ALA A 265 5.82 -6.96 2.81
N TYR A 266 6.00 -6.60 1.54
CA TYR A 266 7.34 -6.37 0.98
C TYR A 266 8.09 -5.25 1.71
N ILE A 267 7.43 -4.10 1.95
CA ILE A 267 8.03 -2.97 2.67
C ILE A 267 8.42 -3.36 4.10
N LEU A 268 7.62 -4.21 4.76
CA LEU A 268 7.86 -4.63 6.15
C LEU A 268 8.74 -5.88 6.27
N GLY A 269 9.12 -6.53 5.17
CA GLY A 269 9.94 -7.75 5.19
C GLY A 269 9.24 -8.96 5.80
N VAL A 270 7.91 -9.05 5.68
CA VAL A 270 7.09 -10.18 6.16
C VAL A 270 6.50 -10.97 4.99
N ASP A 271 5.96 -12.16 5.25
CA ASP A 271 5.36 -13.00 4.20
C ASP A 271 4.26 -12.23 3.41
N PRO A 272 4.42 -12.06 2.07
CA PRO A 272 3.45 -11.37 1.25
C PRO A 272 2.28 -12.24 0.79
N TRP A 273 2.33 -13.56 0.96
CA TRP A 273 1.33 -14.49 0.41
C TRP A 273 0.21 -14.86 1.39
N ASN A 274 0.08 -14.08 2.48
CA ASN A 274 -1.00 -14.20 3.44
C ASN A 274 -2.00 -13.04 3.30
N ASP A 275 -3.08 -13.31 2.56
CA ASP A 275 -4.17 -12.38 2.26
C ASP A 275 -5.31 -12.43 3.30
N THR A 276 -5.05 -12.98 4.49
CA THR A 276 -6.02 -13.00 5.60
C THR A 276 -6.33 -11.56 6.02
N PRO A 277 -7.61 -11.15 6.05
CA PRO A 277 -7.98 -9.79 6.41
C PRO A 277 -7.73 -9.49 7.90
N PRO A 278 -7.69 -8.22 8.32
CA PRO A 278 -7.56 -7.88 9.73
C PRO A 278 -8.84 -8.25 10.49
N GLY A 279 -8.70 -8.50 11.80
CA GLY A 279 -9.87 -8.60 12.66
C GLY A 279 -10.63 -7.28 12.68
N ILE A 280 -11.96 -7.34 12.67
CA ILE A 280 -12.82 -6.15 12.78
C ILE A 280 -13.85 -6.30 13.90
N THR A 281 -14.19 -5.17 14.51
CA THR A 281 -15.16 -5.04 15.59
C THR A 281 -16.52 -4.70 14.99
N ILE A 282 -17.52 -5.52 15.28
CA ILE A 282 -18.90 -5.31 14.82
C ILE A 282 -19.81 -5.29 16.05
N PRO A 283 -20.09 -4.11 16.63
CA PRO A 283 -21.08 -3.96 17.69
C PRO A 283 -22.44 -4.49 17.22
N ASP A 284 -23.14 -5.20 18.11
CA ASP A 284 -24.39 -5.91 17.80
C ASP A 284 -24.27 -6.87 16.61
N GLY A 285 -23.05 -7.38 16.37
CA GLY A 285 -22.71 -8.17 15.20
C GLY A 285 -23.42 -9.52 15.13
N GLU A 286 -24.14 -9.96 16.16
CA GLU A 286 -24.94 -11.19 16.13
C GLU A 286 -26.38 -10.94 15.65
N THR A 287 -26.84 -9.68 15.61
CA THR A 287 -28.20 -9.35 15.19
C THR A 287 -28.18 -8.85 13.75
N PRO A 288 -28.85 -9.50 12.79
CA PRO A 288 -28.90 -8.99 11.43
C PRO A 288 -29.70 -7.67 11.37
N PRO A 289 -29.35 -6.73 10.47
CA PRO A 289 -30.15 -5.51 10.29
C PRO A 289 -31.57 -5.78 9.79
N VAL A 290 -31.76 -6.87 9.04
CA VAL A 290 -33.04 -7.31 8.49
C VAL A 290 -33.15 -8.84 8.54
N ALA A 291 -34.37 -9.38 8.61
CA ALA A 291 -34.58 -10.82 8.81
C ALA A 291 -34.51 -11.62 7.50
N GLU A 292 -34.96 -11.04 6.38
CA GLU A 292 -34.99 -11.74 5.09
C GLU A 292 -33.59 -11.86 4.46
N PRO A 293 -33.32 -12.93 3.68
CA PRO A 293 -32.05 -13.04 2.95
C PRO A 293 -31.81 -11.84 2.03
N TYR A 294 -30.59 -11.31 2.10
CA TYR A 294 -30.22 -10.13 1.32
C TYR A 294 -28.81 -10.21 0.77
N VAL A 295 -28.61 -9.52 -0.34
CA VAL A 295 -27.32 -9.29 -0.97
C VAL A 295 -26.97 -7.83 -0.85
N VAL A 296 -25.73 -7.54 -0.48
CA VAL A 296 -25.22 -6.18 -0.40
C VAL A 296 -24.51 -5.84 -1.70
N ILE A 297 -24.77 -4.64 -2.23
CA ILE A 297 -24.07 -4.09 -3.38
C ILE A 297 -23.34 -2.79 -3.04
N ALA A 298 -22.20 -2.58 -3.69
CA ALA A 298 -21.51 -1.29 -3.72
C ALA A 298 -21.16 -0.93 -5.17
N THR A 299 -21.68 0.19 -5.61
CA THR A 299 -21.70 0.63 -7.00
C THR A 299 -20.89 1.91 -7.23
N GLN A 300 -20.45 2.58 -6.16
CA GLN A 300 -19.68 3.81 -6.24
C GLN A 300 -18.18 3.56 -6.09
N ALA A 301 -17.36 4.41 -6.72
CA ALA A 301 -15.91 4.36 -6.66
C ALA A 301 -15.30 5.76 -6.84
N SER A 302 -13.99 5.90 -6.58
CA SER A 302 -13.28 7.18 -6.64
C SER A 302 -13.05 7.72 -8.06
N THR A 303 -13.00 6.85 -9.07
CA THR A 303 -12.76 7.20 -10.48
C THR A 303 -13.60 6.33 -11.40
N GLN A 304 -13.97 6.86 -12.57
CA GLN A 304 -14.89 6.20 -13.51
C GLN A 304 -14.38 4.84 -14.00
N CYS A 305 -13.06 4.65 -14.10
CA CYS A 305 -12.47 3.38 -14.52
C CYS A 305 -12.73 2.22 -13.54
N LYS A 306 -12.98 2.51 -12.26
CA LYS A 306 -13.33 1.50 -11.25
C LYS A 306 -14.81 1.11 -11.30
N TYR A 307 -15.67 1.92 -11.91
CA TYR A 307 -17.10 1.60 -12.07
C TYR A 307 -17.30 0.43 -13.02
N TRP A 308 -18.41 -0.29 -12.82
CA TRP A 308 -18.93 -1.21 -13.83
C TRP A 308 -19.70 -0.41 -14.89
N ASN A 309 -19.03 -0.09 -15.99
CA ASN A 309 -19.55 0.82 -17.01
C ASN A 309 -20.52 0.15 -18.00
N ASN A 310 -20.96 -1.10 -17.75
CA ASN A 310 -21.96 -1.73 -18.60
C ASN A 310 -23.35 -1.10 -18.33
N PRO A 311 -24.07 -0.61 -19.37
CA PRO A 311 -25.31 0.15 -19.18
C PRO A 311 -26.47 -0.67 -18.61
N GLY A 312 -26.54 -1.98 -18.87
CA GLY A 312 -27.59 -2.87 -18.35
C GLY A 312 -27.16 -3.75 -17.18
N GLY A 313 -25.86 -3.77 -16.86
CA GLY A 313 -25.26 -4.74 -15.96
C GLY A 313 -25.91 -4.83 -14.58
N TRP A 314 -25.95 -3.70 -13.85
CA TRP A 314 -26.57 -3.67 -12.53
C TRP A 314 -28.06 -3.96 -12.57
N HIS A 315 -28.77 -3.48 -13.60
CA HIS A 315 -30.20 -3.75 -13.76
C HIS A 315 -30.49 -5.25 -13.87
N ASP A 316 -29.76 -5.96 -14.74
CA ASP A 316 -29.91 -7.39 -14.95
C ASP A 316 -29.61 -8.19 -13.68
N VAL A 317 -28.52 -7.84 -12.98
CA VAL A 317 -28.10 -8.51 -11.74
C VAL A 317 -29.15 -8.31 -10.64
N ILE A 318 -29.64 -7.09 -10.44
CA ILE A 318 -30.65 -6.79 -9.42
C ILE A 318 -31.95 -7.53 -9.71
N ALA A 319 -32.40 -7.54 -10.97
CA ALA A 319 -33.60 -8.26 -11.38
C ALA A 319 -33.46 -9.78 -11.12
N PHE A 320 -32.30 -10.35 -11.45
CA PHE A 320 -31.98 -11.75 -11.18
C PHE A 320 -32.03 -12.07 -9.68
N LEU A 321 -31.38 -11.26 -8.84
CA LEU A 321 -31.33 -11.44 -7.39
C LEU A 321 -32.73 -11.39 -6.76
N LYS A 322 -33.55 -10.41 -7.15
CA LYS A 322 -34.93 -10.30 -6.68
C LYS A 322 -35.78 -11.50 -7.08
N LYS A 323 -35.63 -11.98 -8.32
CA LYS A 323 -36.32 -13.20 -8.78
C LYS A 323 -35.88 -14.44 -8.01
N ALA A 324 -34.63 -14.47 -7.52
CA ALA A 324 -34.11 -15.51 -6.65
C ALA A 324 -34.53 -15.36 -5.17
N GLY A 325 -35.32 -14.32 -4.83
CA GLY A 325 -35.87 -14.11 -3.49
C GLY A 325 -35.02 -13.25 -2.57
N TYR A 326 -33.95 -12.62 -3.08
CA TYR A 326 -33.10 -11.74 -2.27
C TYR A 326 -33.62 -10.31 -2.26
N ARG A 327 -33.53 -9.68 -1.08
CA ARG A 327 -33.43 -8.22 -0.98
C ARG A 327 -32.07 -7.76 -1.49
N VAL A 328 -32.02 -6.59 -2.12
CA VAL A 328 -30.77 -6.05 -2.68
C VAL A 328 -30.50 -4.68 -2.07
N ILE A 329 -29.46 -4.59 -1.25
CA ILE A 329 -29.18 -3.44 -0.39
C ILE A 329 -27.95 -2.70 -0.89
N CYS A 330 -28.08 -1.42 -1.24
CA CYS A 330 -26.95 -0.58 -1.60
C CYS A 330 -26.43 0.15 -0.36
N ILE A 331 -25.14 -0.03 -0.03
CA ILE A 331 -24.51 0.57 1.16
C ILE A 331 -23.42 1.61 0.82
N ASP A 332 -23.39 2.09 -0.42
CA ASP A 332 -22.43 3.11 -0.85
C ASP A 332 -22.48 4.35 0.06
N GLN A 333 -21.35 5.04 0.23
CA GLN A 333 -21.34 6.28 1.02
C GLN A 333 -22.26 7.35 0.41
N LYS A 334 -22.36 7.39 -0.93
CA LYS A 334 -23.14 8.39 -1.66
C LYS A 334 -24.17 7.70 -2.56
N PRO A 335 -25.41 8.21 -2.64
CA PRO A 335 -26.40 7.70 -3.59
C PRO A 335 -26.09 8.08 -5.04
N TYR A 336 -25.23 9.08 -5.25
CA TYR A 336 -24.70 9.43 -6.56
C TYR A 336 -23.28 10.00 -6.44
N HIS A 337 -22.43 9.69 -7.42
CA HIS A 337 -21.09 10.26 -7.50
C HIS A 337 -20.60 10.31 -8.96
N GLY A 338 -19.83 11.35 -9.28
CA GLY A 338 -19.43 11.67 -10.63
C GLY A 338 -18.83 13.06 -10.73
N THR A 339 -18.51 13.47 -11.95
CA THR A 339 -18.04 14.82 -12.26
C THR A 339 -18.56 15.26 -13.62
N SER A 340 -18.66 16.57 -13.82
CA SER A 340 -19.09 17.18 -15.09
C SER A 340 -20.46 16.63 -15.53
N TYR A 341 -20.53 15.91 -16.65
CA TYR A 341 -21.77 15.37 -17.21
C TYR A 341 -21.96 13.86 -16.95
N VAL A 342 -21.05 13.18 -16.24
CA VAL A 342 -21.17 11.76 -15.91
C VAL A 342 -21.41 11.60 -14.42
N TYR A 343 -22.61 11.11 -14.08
CA TYR A 343 -22.98 10.75 -12.71
C TYR A 343 -23.47 9.31 -12.67
N ASN A 344 -22.96 8.56 -11.71
CA ASN A 344 -23.38 7.20 -11.43
C ASN A 344 -24.32 7.25 -10.23
N HIS A 345 -25.53 6.73 -10.39
CA HIS A 345 -26.56 6.73 -9.36
C HIS A 345 -26.68 5.33 -8.76
N ILE A 346 -27.19 5.27 -7.52
CA ILE A 346 -27.73 4.04 -6.95
C ILE A 346 -28.65 3.38 -7.99
N PRO A 347 -28.44 2.10 -8.32
CA PRO A 347 -29.19 1.47 -9.39
C PRO A 347 -30.65 1.25 -9.00
N HIS A 348 -31.55 1.49 -9.94
CA HIS A 348 -32.98 1.30 -9.73
C HIS A 348 -33.29 -0.13 -9.26
N GLY A 349 -34.12 -0.23 -8.22
CA GLY A 349 -34.52 -1.49 -7.60
C GLY A 349 -33.63 -1.92 -6.44
N ALA A 350 -32.45 -1.34 -6.23
CA ALA A 350 -31.74 -1.50 -4.97
C ALA A 350 -32.44 -0.71 -3.85
N GLU A 351 -32.44 -1.25 -2.65
CA GLU A 351 -32.87 -0.55 -1.45
C GLU A 351 -31.77 0.41 -0.99
N ASP A 352 -32.17 1.62 -0.61
CA ASP A 352 -31.25 2.67 -0.24
C ASP A 352 -30.85 2.55 1.23
N GLN A 353 -29.62 2.09 1.47
CA GLN A 353 -28.93 2.20 2.75
C GLN A 353 -27.65 3.01 2.61
N THR A 354 -27.60 3.92 1.62
CA THR A 354 -26.44 4.78 1.37
C THR A 354 -26.22 5.79 2.49
N GLY A 355 -25.12 6.54 2.43
CA GLY A 355 -24.80 7.61 3.37
C GLY A 355 -23.53 7.39 4.18
N SER A 356 -23.01 8.48 4.77
CA SER A 356 -21.84 8.49 5.65
C SER A 356 -22.19 7.94 7.04
N ARG A 357 -22.51 6.65 7.11
CA ARG A 357 -22.79 5.92 8.36
C ARG A 357 -21.51 5.25 8.89
N PRO A 358 -21.42 4.93 10.19
CA PRO A 358 -20.24 4.31 10.78
C PRO A 358 -19.82 3.02 10.07
N LEU A 359 -18.52 2.80 9.87
CA LEU A 359 -18.00 1.61 9.20
C LEU A 359 -18.33 0.31 9.94
N THR A 360 -18.42 0.37 11.26
CA THR A 360 -18.86 -0.76 12.11
C THR A 360 -20.29 -1.20 11.78
N GLU A 361 -21.17 -0.25 11.47
CA GLU A 361 -22.53 -0.52 11.03
C GLU A 361 -22.54 -1.11 9.60
N ARG A 362 -21.67 -0.62 8.71
CA ARG A 362 -21.48 -1.21 7.38
C ARG A 362 -20.99 -2.65 7.46
N ALA A 363 -20.05 -2.93 8.37
CA ALA A 363 -19.57 -4.28 8.63
C ALA A 363 -20.70 -5.20 9.12
N ARG A 364 -21.64 -4.69 9.92
CA ARG A 364 -22.83 -5.46 10.36
C ARG A 364 -23.74 -5.83 9.20
N TRP A 365 -24.00 -4.90 8.26
CA TRP A 365 -24.71 -5.22 7.02
C TRP A 365 -24.00 -6.32 6.23
N LEU A 366 -22.68 -6.26 6.13
CA LEU A 366 -21.90 -7.23 5.36
C LEU A 366 -21.87 -8.60 6.02
N LYS A 367 -21.60 -8.69 7.33
CA LYS A 367 -21.50 -9.95 8.09
C LYS A 367 -22.71 -10.87 7.90
N HIS A 368 -23.91 -10.29 7.82
CA HIS A 368 -25.17 -11.03 7.69
C HIS A 368 -25.69 -11.13 6.25
N ALA A 369 -25.01 -10.52 5.29
CA ALA A 369 -25.39 -10.64 3.88
C ALA A 369 -25.11 -12.07 3.38
N SER A 370 -25.97 -12.59 2.51
CA SER A 370 -25.73 -13.89 1.86
C SER A 370 -24.44 -13.86 1.03
N PHE A 371 -24.17 -12.72 0.38
CA PHE A 371 -22.90 -12.36 -0.25
C PHE A 371 -22.89 -10.87 -0.60
N PHE A 372 -21.73 -10.39 -1.03
CA PHE A 372 -21.49 -9.02 -1.48
C PHE A 372 -21.15 -9.00 -2.98
N ILE A 373 -21.63 -7.98 -3.70
CA ILE A 373 -21.23 -7.70 -5.07
C ILE A 373 -20.72 -6.27 -5.14
N GLY A 374 -19.49 -6.07 -5.60
CA GLY A 374 -18.95 -4.73 -5.70
C GLY A 374 -17.77 -4.60 -6.65
N LEU A 375 -17.21 -3.40 -6.61
CA LEU A 375 -16.08 -2.99 -7.45
C LEU A 375 -14.75 -3.27 -6.74
N SER A 376 -13.62 -3.00 -7.41
CA SER A 376 -12.31 -2.86 -6.74
C SER A 376 -12.31 -1.56 -5.91
N SER A 377 -12.95 -1.60 -4.74
CA SER A 377 -13.12 -0.47 -3.82
C SER A 377 -13.06 -0.91 -2.36
N GLY A 378 -13.00 0.06 -1.43
CA GLY A 378 -12.85 -0.21 0.00
C GLY A 378 -13.96 -1.06 0.62
N LEU A 379 -15.20 -1.01 0.09
CA LEU A 379 -16.30 -1.84 0.60
C LEU A 379 -16.11 -3.33 0.29
N ALA A 380 -15.39 -3.69 -0.78
CA ALA A 380 -15.03 -5.09 -1.03
C ALA A 380 -14.05 -5.62 0.02
N TRP A 381 -13.08 -4.80 0.43
CA TRP A 381 -12.16 -5.14 1.53
C TRP A 381 -12.88 -5.28 2.87
N LEU A 382 -13.86 -4.40 3.14
CA LEU A 382 -14.68 -4.52 4.34
C LEU A 382 -15.54 -5.78 4.32
N ALA A 383 -16.10 -6.15 3.16
CA ALA A 383 -16.87 -7.39 3.00
C ALA A 383 -16.00 -8.62 3.26
N HIS A 384 -14.77 -8.63 2.71
CA HIS A 384 -13.78 -9.68 2.96
C HIS A 384 -13.44 -9.79 4.45
N ALA A 385 -13.17 -8.66 5.12
CA ALA A 385 -12.88 -8.63 6.55
C ALA A 385 -14.08 -9.04 7.43
N ALA A 386 -15.31 -8.81 6.97
CA ALA A 386 -16.52 -9.27 7.64
C ALA A 386 -16.83 -10.77 7.41
N GLY A 387 -16.01 -11.48 6.62
CA GLY A 387 -16.22 -12.89 6.28
C GLY A 387 -17.28 -13.14 5.21
N THR A 388 -17.75 -12.09 4.54
CA THR A 388 -18.79 -12.17 3.51
C THR A 388 -18.19 -12.65 2.18
N PRO A 389 -18.79 -13.62 1.47
CA PRO A 389 -18.35 -13.98 0.13
C PRO A 389 -18.44 -12.78 -0.83
N VAL A 390 -17.38 -12.52 -1.60
CA VAL A 390 -17.29 -11.33 -2.47
C VAL A 390 -17.28 -11.70 -3.95
N VAL A 391 -18.27 -11.22 -4.70
CA VAL A 391 -18.23 -11.12 -6.17
C VAL A 391 -17.62 -9.78 -6.55
N MET A 392 -16.42 -9.79 -7.13
CA MET A 392 -15.68 -8.55 -7.44
C MET A 392 -15.63 -8.28 -8.94
N ILE A 393 -16.27 -7.19 -9.37
CA ILE A 393 -16.33 -6.74 -10.76
C ILE A 393 -15.24 -5.68 -10.98
N SER A 394 -14.23 -6.02 -11.79
CA SER A 394 -13.20 -5.07 -12.21
C SER A 394 -12.54 -5.53 -13.51
N GLY A 395 -12.48 -4.66 -14.50
CA GLY A 395 -11.61 -4.85 -15.66
C GLY A 395 -10.36 -3.95 -15.62
N PHE A 396 -10.35 -2.97 -14.73
CA PHE A 396 -9.32 -1.95 -14.65
C PHE A 396 -8.06 -2.42 -13.92
N THR A 397 -8.23 -3.35 -12.98
CA THR A 397 -7.16 -3.98 -12.20
C THR A 397 -6.98 -5.44 -12.62
N HIS A 398 -5.74 -5.92 -12.54
CA HIS A 398 -5.43 -7.35 -12.64
C HIS A 398 -6.01 -8.10 -11.43
N PRO A 399 -6.44 -9.38 -11.54
CA PRO A 399 -6.95 -10.15 -10.42
C PRO A 399 -6.03 -10.24 -9.18
N ASP A 400 -4.71 -10.16 -9.37
CA ASP A 400 -3.74 -10.20 -8.27
C ASP A 400 -3.58 -8.86 -7.53
N ASN A 401 -4.29 -7.81 -7.96
CA ASN A 401 -4.19 -6.48 -7.33
C ASN A 401 -4.90 -6.43 -5.97
N GLU A 402 -6.04 -7.11 -5.86
CA GLU A 402 -6.84 -7.22 -4.63
C GLU A 402 -6.64 -8.58 -3.95
N PHE A 403 -7.34 -8.80 -2.83
CA PHE A 403 -7.41 -10.10 -2.19
C PHE A 403 -8.01 -11.16 -3.13
N ALA A 404 -7.54 -12.40 -3.00
CA ALA A 404 -8.08 -13.51 -3.77
C ALA A 404 -9.55 -13.77 -3.42
N THR A 405 -10.41 -13.80 -4.44
CA THR A 405 -11.76 -14.35 -4.36
C THR A 405 -12.00 -15.27 -5.54
N PRO A 406 -12.59 -16.47 -5.35
CA PRO A 406 -12.92 -17.33 -6.49
C PRO A 406 -13.95 -16.66 -7.40
N TYR A 407 -14.70 -15.66 -6.92
CA TYR A 407 -15.77 -14.97 -7.63
C TYR A 407 -15.34 -13.63 -8.25
N ARG A 408 -14.07 -13.52 -8.65
CA ARG A 408 -13.56 -12.38 -9.43
C ARG A 408 -14.13 -12.39 -10.86
N VAL A 409 -14.67 -11.26 -11.30
CA VAL A 409 -15.24 -11.07 -12.65
C VAL A 409 -14.41 -10.09 -13.47
N ILE A 410 -13.76 -10.59 -14.53
CA ILE A 410 -12.96 -9.83 -15.48
C ILE A 410 -13.23 -10.34 -16.90
N ASN A 411 -13.15 -9.48 -17.91
CA ASN A 411 -13.22 -9.88 -19.32
C ASN A 411 -11.84 -9.74 -19.98
N TRP A 412 -11.28 -10.87 -20.43
CA TRP A 412 -9.95 -10.94 -21.03
C TRP A 412 -9.90 -10.63 -22.53
N HIS A 413 -11.03 -10.49 -23.20
CA HIS A 413 -11.10 -10.23 -24.66
C HIS A 413 -10.92 -8.74 -25.01
N THR A 414 -10.72 -7.88 -24.03
CA THR A 414 -10.71 -6.43 -24.17
C THR A 414 -9.56 -5.80 -23.38
N CYS A 415 -9.29 -4.51 -23.58
CA CYS A 415 -8.36 -3.75 -22.75
C CYS A 415 -8.67 -4.00 -21.28
N ASN A 416 -7.65 -4.31 -20.49
CA ASN A 416 -7.80 -4.60 -19.06
C ASN A 416 -6.52 -4.21 -18.29
N SER A 417 -6.61 -4.24 -16.97
CA SER A 417 -5.47 -4.12 -16.05
C SER A 417 -4.64 -2.84 -16.19
N CYS A 418 -5.26 -1.72 -16.63
CA CYS A 418 -4.58 -0.44 -16.81
C CYS A 418 -3.89 0.08 -15.54
N TRP A 419 -4.43 -0.24 -14.36
CA TRP A 419 -3.81 0.10 -13.06
C TRP A 419 -2.45 -0.56 -12.84
N ASN A 420 -2.30 -1.79 -13.34
CA ASN A 420 -1.13 -2.64 -13.09
C ASN A 420 -0.04 -2.47 -14.15
N ASP A 421 -0.29 -1.69 -15.19
CA ASP A 421 0.67 -1.50 -16.27
C ASP A 421 1.67 -0.39 -15.89
N PRO A 422 2.95 -0.70 -15.67
CA PRO A 422 3.94 0.28 -15.23
C PRO A 422 4.24 1.36 -16.28
N ALA A 423 3.86 1.15 -17.55
CA ALA A 423 3.96 2.18 -18.58
C ALA A 423 3.01 3.36 -18.35
N PHE A 424 1.99 3.21 -17.51
CA PHE A 424 1.01 4.24 -17.22
C PHE A 424 1.01 4.60 -15.73
N GLN A 425 1.07 5.89 -15.44
CA GLN A 425 0.91 6.42 -14.09
C GLN A 425 -0.54 6.83 -13.87
N PHE A 426 -1.15 6.36 -12.78
CA PHE A 426 -2.52 6.71 -12.42
C PHE A 426 -2.64 8.20 -12.06
N ASP A 427 -3.55 8.90 -12.73
CA ASP A 427 -3.84 10.30 -12.41
C ASP A 427 -5.05 10.39 -11.48
N HIS A 428 -4.78 10.73 -10.22
CA HIS A 428 -5.80 10.85 -9.17
C HIS A 428 -6.75 12.05 -9.38
N LYS A 429 -6.35 13.03 -10.20
CA LYS A 429 -7.15 14.22 -10.50
C LYS A 429 -8.04 14.00 -11.72
N ASP A 430 -7.76 12.99 -12.53
CA ASP A 430 -8.55 12.63 -13.71
C ASP A 430 -9.61 11.57 -13.37
N PHE A 431 -10.82 12.01 -13.05
CA PHE A 431 -11.94 11.09 -12.82
C PHE A 431 -12.21 10.15 -14.02
N PHE A 432 -11.91 10.61 -15.25
CA PHE A 432 -12.10 9.84 -16.48
C PHE A 432 -10.85 9.09 -16.94
N TRP A 433 -9.90 8.83 -16.03
CA TRP A 433 -8.63 8.19 -16.36
C TRP A 433 -8.82 6.87 -17.11
N CYS A 434 -8.35 6.83 -18.35
CA CYS A 434 -8.34 5.65 -19.21
C CYS A 434 -7.15 5.77 -20.16
N PRO A 435 -5.95 5.39 -19.73
CA PRO A 435 -4.71 5.84 -20.37
C PRO A 435 -4.58 5.40 -21.83
N ARG A 436 -5.21 4.27 -22.20
CA ARG A 436 -5.15 3.72 -23.56
C ARG A 436 -6.27 4.22 -24.49
N HIS A 437 -7.43 4.61 -23.96
CA HIS A 437 -8.65 4.79 -24.76
C HIS A 437 -9.53 6.00 -24.36
N LYS A 438 -9.04 6.92 -23.54
CA LYS A 438 -9.77 8.14 -23.16
C LYS A 438 -10.19 8.93 -24.41
N GLY A 439 -11.47 9.33 -24.48
CA GLY A 439 -12.01 10.10 -25.61
C GLY A 439 -12.28 9.30 -26.88
N THR A 440 -12.23 7.97 -26.82
CA THR A 440 -12.51 7.08 -27.96
C THR A 440 -13.75 6.23 -27.71
N ASP A 441 -14.29 5.60 -28.76
CA ASP A 441 -15.42 4.66 -28.65
C ASP A 441 -15.14 3.44 -27.75
N ARG A 442 -13.86 3.19 -27.44
CA ARG A 442 -13.36 2.11 -26.60
C ARG A 442 -13.13 2.53 -25.15
N GLN A 443 -13.44 3.77 -24.77
CA GLN A 443 -13.27 4.23 -23.40
C GLN A 443 -14.02 3.34 -22.41
N PHE A 444 -13.33 2.89 -21.36
CA PHE A 444 -13.83 1.96 -20.33
C PHE A 444 -14.35 0.61 -20.85
N GLU A 445 -13.91 0.16 -22.03
CA GLU A 445 -14.29 -1.16 -22.56
C GLU A 445 -14.00 -2.31 -21.58
N CYS A 446 -12.98 -2.14 -20.75
CA CYS A 446 -12.57 -3.05 -19.69
C CYS A 446 -13.70 -3.50 -18.76
N SER A 447 -14.66 -2.61 -18.49
CA SER A 447 -15.84 -2.94 -17.67
C SER A 447 -17.15 -2.84 -18.44
N ARG A 448 -17.24 -2.06 -19.52
CA ARG A 448 -18.42 -2.03 -20.41
C ARG A 448 -18.72 -3.41 -20.99
N LEU A 449 -17.69 -4.19 -21.31
CA LEU A 449 -17.84 -5.51 -21.92
C LEU A 449 -17.94 -6.65 -20.89
N ILE A 450 -17.92 -6.36 -19.59
CA ILE A 450 -18.37 -7.31 -18.58
C ILE A 450 -19.90 -7.28 -18.58
N THR A 451 -20.55 -8.34 -19.07
CA THR A 451 -22.00 -8.37 -19.24
C THR A 451 -22.73 -8.79 -17.96
N GLY A 452 -24.02 -8.44 -17.85
CA GLY A 452 -24.87 -8.94 -16.76
C GLY A 452 -24.89 -10.48 -16.71
N ALA A 453 -24.93 -11.14 -17.87
CA ALA A 453 -24.87 -12.60 -17.96
C ALA A 453 -23.60 -13.20 -17.35
N GLN A 454 -22.43 -12.59 -17.58
CA GLN A 454 -21.15 -13.04 -17.00
C GLN A 454 -21.17 -12.93 -15.47
N VAL A 455 -21.67 -11.82 -14.93
CA VAL A 455 -21.77 -11.62 -13.48
C VAL A 455 -22.80 -12.59 -12.88
N ILE A 456 -23.97 -12.76 -13.50
CA ILE A 456 -25.01 -13.71 -13.05
C ILE A 456 -24.49 -15.15 -13.06
N HIS A 457 -23.70 -15.55 -14.07
CA HIS A 457 -23.07 -16.87 -14.08
C HIS A 457 -22.15 -17.07 -12.85
N THR A 458 -21.35 -16.06 -12.52
CA THR A 458 -20.49 -16.07 -11.33
C THR A 458 -21.30 -16.16 -10.03
N ILE A 459 -22.40 -15.40 -9.95
CA ILE A 459 -23.33 -15.44 -8.82
C ILE A 459 -23.95 -16.83 -8.68
N ARG A 460 -24.42 -17.45 -9.76
CA ARG A 460 -24.98 -18.81 -9.72
C ARG A 460 -23.98 -19.83 -9.20
N ARG A 461 -22.72 -19.73 -9.63
CA ARG A 461 -21.64 -20.57 -9.09
C ARG A 461 -21.48 -20.34 -7.58
N LEU A 462 -21.38 -19.09 -7.13
CA LEU A 462 -21.31 -18.76 -5.70
C LEU A 462 -22.48 -19.36 -4.92
N MET A 463 -23.71 -19.15 -5.40
CA MET A 463 -24.91 -19.69 -4.77
C MET A 463 -24.88 -21.22 -4.69
N THR A 464 -24.34 -21.89 -5.70
CA THR A 464 -24.17 -23.35 -5.70
C THR A 464 -23.11 -23.79 -4.69
N ASP A 465 -21.91 -23.20 -4.76
CA ASP A 465 -20.77 -23.52 -3.88
C ASP A 465 -21.09 -23.32 -2.39
N ARG A 466 -21.98 -22.37 -2.09
CA ARG A 466 -22.40 -21.98 -0.74
C ARG A 466 -23.78 -22.54 -0.34
N ALA A 467 -24.41 -23.35 -1.21
CA ALA A 467 -25.76 -23.89 -1.01
C ALA A 467 -26.82 -22.83 -0.63
N LEU A 468 -26.77 -21.66 -1.29
CA LEU A 468 -27.68 -20.55 -1.03
C LEU A 468 -29.04 -20.76 -1.73
N ALA A 469 -30.09 -20.18 -1.14
CA ALA A 469 -31.45 -20.22 -1.67
C ALA A 469 -31.50 -19.68 -3.12
N GLY A 470 -32.31 -20.31 -3.97
CA GLY A 470 -32.47 -19.92 -5.36
C GLY A 470 -31.49 -20.55 -6.36
N ALA A 471 -30.49 -21.32 -5.89
CA ALA A 471 -29.49 -21.98 -6.73
C ALA A 471 -30.10 -22.99 -7.73
N ASP A 472 -31.07 -23.80 -7.29
CA ASP A 472 -31.68 -24.84 -8.12
C ASP A 472 -32.88 -24.38 -8.95
N SER A 473 -33.58 -23.33 -8.52
CA SER A 473 -34.80 -22.82 -9.15
C SER A 473 -34.59 -22.14 -10.51
N GLN A 474 -33.35 -22.02 -11.00
CA GLN A 474 -33.04 -21.31 -12.25
C GLN A 474 -31.95 -21.98 -13.11
N ARG A 475 -31.72 -23.30 -12.98
CA ARG A 475 -30.95 -24.02 -14.01
C ARG A 475 -31.72 -23.90 -15.34
N PRO A 476 -31.08 -23.51 -16.46
CA PRO A 476 -31.74 -23.61 -17.75
C PRO A 476 -32.16 -25.07 -17.94
N ALA A 477 -33.41 -25.29 -18.34
CA ALA A 477 -33.85 -26.61 -18.76
C ALA A 477 -32.85 -27.08 -19.82
N VAL A 478 -32.17 -28.20 -19.56
CA VAL A 478 -31.29 -28.83 -20.54
C VAL A 478 -32.24 -29.34 -21.64
N GLY A 479 -32.29 -28.60 -22.75
CA GLY A 479 -33.02 -28.96 -23.96
C GLY A 479 -32.11 -29.71 -24.92
#